data_AF-A0A1I6WHX8-F1
#
_entry.id   AF-A0A1I6WHX8-F1
#
_cell.length_a   1.000
_cell.length_b   1.000
_cell.length_c   1.000
_cell.angle_alpha   90.00
_cell.angle_beta   90.00
_cell.angle_gamma   90.00
#
_symmetry.space_group_name_H-M   'P 1'
#
loop_
_entity.id
_entity.type
_entity.pdbx_description
1 polymer ?
#
loop_
_entity_poly.entity_id
_entity_poly.type
_entity_poly.pdbx_seq_one_letter_code
_entity_poly.pdbx_strand_id
1 'polypeptide(L)'
;MSKKDGGAGKQANIARMEEAQRQATIRQGTDQINSTFDSQFTPDFFNKQRDNFLAFQLPQLDGQYGDAQRQLTYNLARNGNLDSSTRGFQQGQLQKTYNTQRTTVADNANSYANSARSNVEQARNNLISTLNATGDATQAASSATNQAAILAQPQAYSPLVDAFATTTGALASQAQADRAQAIANGTYTGGSGLFGTSGGSVRVTR
;
A
#
# COMPACT_ATOMS: atom_id res chain seq x y z
N MET A 1 79.51 11.97 -7.70
CA MET A 1 78.12 11.84 -7.19
C MET A 1 77.30 12.98 -7.78
N SER A 2 76.38 12.74 -8.71
CA SER A 2 75.56 13.82 -9.28
C SER A 2 74.19 13.34 -9.76
N LYS A 3 73.17 14.01 -9.21
CA LYS A 3 71.87 14.37 -9.78
C LYS A 3 70.98 13.22 -10.29
N LYS A 4 70.23 12.60 -9.38
CA LYS A 4 69.07 11.76 -9.72
C LYS A 4 67.72 12.33 -9.23
N ASP A 5 67.71 13.50 -8.58
CA ASP A 5 66.55 14.01 -7.84
C ASP A 5 65.62 14.95 -8.65
N GLY A 6 66.08 15.49 -9.77
CA GLY A 6 65.30 16.45 -10.59
C GLY A 6 64.17 15.81 -11.44
N GLY A 7 64.24 14.50 -11.68
CA GLY A 7 63.18 13.75 -12.36
C GLY A 7 62.00 13.51 -11.43
N ALA A 8 62.28 12.92 -10.25
CA ALA A 8 61.27 12.49 -9.28
C ALA A 8 60.30 13.62 -8.86
N GLY A 9 60.82 14.85 -8.68
CA GLY A 9 59.99 16.02 -8.38
C GLY A 9 59.03 16.43 -9.51
N LYS A 10 59.45 16.26 -10.78
CA LYS A 10 58.57 16.55 -11.94
C LYS A 10 57.50 15.46 -12.11
N GLN A 11 57.85 14.19 -11.92
CA GLN A 11 56.88 13.09 -11.96
C GLN A 11 55.86 13.18 -10.81
N ALA A 12 56.29 13.55 -9.60
CA ALA A 12 55.38 13.78 -8.48
C ALA A 12 54.44 14.97 -8.72
N ASN A 13 54.88 16.01 -9.42
CA ASN A 13 54.01 17.14 -9.78
C ASN A 13 52.98 16.75 -10.85
N ILE A 14 53.37 15.99 -11.87
CA ILE A 14 52.47 15.49 -12.91
C ILE A 14 51.39 14.60 -12.29
N ALA A 15 51.77 13.63 -11.46
CA ALA A 15 50.83 12.75 -10.77
C ALA A 15 49.82 13.53 -9.90
N ARG A 16 50.25 14.59 -9.21
CA ARG A 16 49.34 15.45 -8.43
C ARG A 16 48.34 16.21 -9.30
N MET A 17 48.78 16.72 -10.46
CA MET A 17 47.89 17.43 -11.39
C MET A 17 46.88 16.48 -12.03
N GLU A 18 47.31 15.30 -12.46
CA GLU A 18 46.43 14.27 -13.03
C GLU A 18 45.39 13.79 -12.02
N GLU A 19 45.79 13.56 -10.76
CA GLU A 19 44.84 13.20 -9.69
C GLU A 19 43.87 14.36 -9.40
N ALA A 20 44.34 15.61 -9.37
CA ALA A 20 43.45 16.76 -9.18
C ALA A 20 42.41 16.89 -10.31
N GLN A 21 42.80 16.63 -11.56
CA GLN A 21 41.90 16.61 -12.72
C GLN A 21 40.89 15.45 -12.63
N ARG A 22 41.33 14.27 -12.22
CA ARG A 22 40.45 13.11 -11.98
C ARG A 22 39.40 13.44 -10.92
N GLN A 23 39.82 14.00 -9.79
CA GLN A 23 38.93 14.41 -8.71
C GLN A 23 37.95 15.52 -9.14
N ALA A 24 38.38 16.45 -10.00
CA ALA A 24 37.48 17.45 -10.58
C ALA A 24 36.41 16.82 -11.47
N THR A 25 36.80 15.85 -12.31
CA THR A 25 35.89 15.13 -13.20
C THR A 25 34.87 14.31 -12.41
N ILE A 26 35.32 13.61 -11.36
CA ILE A 26 34.44 12.85 -10.46
C ILE A 26 33.44 13.77 -9.76
N ARG A 27 33.88 14.93 -9.26
CA ARG A 27 32.98 15.92 -8.65
C ARG A 27 31.94 16.41 -9.64
N GLN A 28 32.37 16.84 -10.83
CA GLN A 28 31.46 17.29 -11.88
C GLN A 28 30.45 16.22 -12.28
N GLY A 29 30.89 14.97 -12.48
CA GLY A 29 29.98 13.88 -12.81
C GLY A 29 29.00 13.57 -11.67
N THR A 30 29.44 13.66 -10.42
CA THR A 30 28.58 13.46 -9.25
C THR A 30 27.50 14.54 -9.18
N ASP A 31 27.86 15.80 -9.42
CA ASP A 31 26.91 16.93 -9.45
C ASP A 31 25.88 16.77 -10.57
N GLN A 32 26.31 16.28 -11.74
CA GLN A 32 25.41 16.00 -12.87
C GLN A 32 24.44 14.85 -12.58
N ILE A 33 24.92 13.77 -11.97
CA ILE A 33 24.07 12.64 -11.52
C ILE A 33 23.04 13.17 -10.53
N ASN A 34 23.48 13.89 -9.49
CA ASN A 34 22.58 14.43 -8.47
C ASN A 34 21.53 15.37 -9.08
N SER A 35 21.95 16.32 -9.92
CA SER A 35 21.04 17.25 -10.59
C SER A 35 19.99 16.52 -11.46
N THR A 36 20.37 15.46 -12.16
CA THR A 36 19.46 14.64 -12.96
C THR A 36 18.38 13.98 -12.10
N PHE A 37 18.78 13.45 -10.95
CA PHE A 37 17.86 12.76 -10.04
C PHE A 37 16.99 13.75 -9.26
N ASP A 38 17.57 14.81 -8.70
CA ASP A 38 16.88 15.78 -7.85
C ASP A 38 15.84 16.61 -8.64
N SER A 39 16.06 16.82 -9.94
CA SER A 39 15.09 17.51 -10.81
C SER A 39 13.87 16.66 -11.16
N GLN A 40 13.99 15.32 -11.16
CA GLN A 40 12.91 14.41 -11.55
C GLN A 40 12.20 13.78 -10.35
N PHE A 41 12.95 13.43 -9.31
CA PHE A 41 12.49 12.70 -8.14
C PHE A 41 12.30 13.63 -6.94
N THR A 42 11.44 14.62 -7.13
CA THR A 42 11.08 15.58 -6.08
C THR A 42 10.16 14.94 -5.03
N PRO A 43 9.97 15.57 -3.86
CA PRO A 43 8.96 15.13 -2.90
C PRO A 43 7.57 14.96 -3.54
N ASP A 44 7.21 15.83 -4.48
CA ASP A 44 5.92 15.79 -5.18
C ASP A 44 5.77 14.56 -6.08
N PHE A 45 6.85 14.09 -6.74
CA PHE A 45 6.83 12.85 -7.50
C PHE A 45 6.41 11.67 -6.61
N PHE A 46 7.05 11.54 -5.44
CA PHE A 46 6.75 10.44 -4.51
C PHE A 46 5.38 10.58 -3.84
N ASN A 47 4.94 11.82 -3.56
CA ASN A 47 3.59 12.07 -3.06
C ASN A 47 2.54 11.67 -4.10
N LYS A 48 2.75 12.01 -5.38
CA LYS A 48 1.87 11.59 -6.47
C LYS A 48 1.81 10.06 -6.61
N GLN A 49 2.93 9.36 -6.42
CA GLN A 49 2.93 7.89 -6.41
C GLN A 49 2.08 7.31 -5.27
N ARG A 50 2.18 7.87 -4.07
CA ARG A 50 1.32 7.51 -2.93
C ARG A 50 -0.16 7.78 -3.26
N ASP A 51 -0.45 8.97 -3.77
CA ASP A 51 -1.82 9.41 -4.01
C ASP A 51 -2.49 8.59 -5.12
N ASN A 52 -1.74 8.22 -6.17
CA ASN A 52 -2.21 7.30 -7.21
C ASN A 52 -2.51 5.90 -6.65
N PHE A 53 -1.66 5.38 -5.75
CA PHE A 53 -1.91 4.11 -5.08
C PHE A 53 -3.20 4.16 -4.25
N LEU A 54 -3.41 5.24 -3.49
CA LEU A 54 -4.64 5.46 -2.73
C LEU A 54 -5.87 5.55 -3.65
N ALA A 55 -5.77 6.33 -4.73
CA ALA A 55 -6.83 6.50 -5.71
C ALA A 55 -7.22 5.18 -6.40
N PHE A 56 -6.26 4.25 -6.51
CA PHE A 56 -6.52 2.91 -7.05
C PHE A 56 -7.16 1.97 -6.01
N GLN A 57 -6.68 1.96 -4.77
CA GLN A 57 -7.09 0.97 -3.76
C GLN A 57 -8.34 1.36 -2.96
N LEU A 58 -8.52 2.64 -2.62
CA LEU A 58 -9.64 3.08 -1.76
C LEU A 58 -11.01 2.79 -2.40
N PRO A 59 -11.25 3.03 -3.70
CA PRO A 59 -12.53 2.70 -4.31
C PRO A 59 -12.85 1.20 -4.27
N GLN A 60 -11.83 0.33 -4.37
CA GLN A 60 -12.00 -1.11 -4.24
C GLN A 60 -12.39 -1.48 -2.81
N LEU A 61 -11.74 -0.88 -1.82
CA LEU A 61 -12.08 -1.08 -0.41
C LEU A 61 -13.52 -0.62 -0.09
N ASP A 62 -13.91 0.56 -0.58
CA ASP A 62 -15.26 1.10 -0.40
C ASP A 62 -16.32 0.21 -1.06
N GLY A 63 -16.02 -0.31 -2.26
CA GLY A 63 -16.86 -1.28 -2.96
C GLY A 63 -17.06 -2.56 -2.16
N GLN A 64 -15.95 -3.19 -1.71
CA GLN A 64 -16.01 -4.41 -0.90
C GLN A 64 -16.77 -4.19 0.42
N TYR A 65 -16.62 -3.02 1.04
CA TYR A 65 -17.37 -2.67 2.26
C TYR A 65 -18.87 -2.57 1.99
N GLY A 66 -19.27 -1.91 0.90
CA GLY A 66 -20.68 -1.82 0.49
C GLY A 66 -21.30 -3.19 0.20
N ASP A 67 -20.56 -4.08 -0.45
CA ASP A 67 -20.98 -5.47 -0.67
C ASP A 67 -21.15 -6.24 0.64
N ALA A 68 -20.18 -6.13 1.54
CA ALA A 68 -20.24 -6.77 2.85
C ALA A 68 -21.42 -6.25 3.70
N GLN A 69 -21.73 -4.95 3.63
CA GLN A 69 -22.91 -4.36 4.29
C GLN A 69 -24.22 -4.94 3.75
N ARG A 70 -24.33 -5.07 2.43
CA ARG A 70 -25.50 -5.69 1.78
C ARG A 70 -25.66 -7.15 2.20
N GLN A 71 -24.59 -7.93 2.14
CA GLN A 71 -24.59 -9.34 2.54
C GLN A 71 -24.98 -9.51 4.01
N LEU A 72 -24.41 -8.69 4.90
CA LEU A 72 -24.78 -8.68 6.31
C LEU A 72 -26.27 -8.40 6.50
N THR A 73 -26.80 -7.39 5.82
CA THR A 73 -28.22 -7.02 5.89
C THR A 73 -29.12 -8.18 5.42
N TYR A 74 -28.80 -8.81 4.28
CA TYR A 74 -29.56 -9.96 3.79
C TYR A 74 -29.54 -11.15 4.75
N ASN A 75 -28.39 -11.43 5.37
CA ASN A 75 -28.26 -12.50 6.35
C ASN A 75 -29.07 -12.21 7.61
N LEU A 76 -29.01 -10.97 8.12
CA LEU A 76 -29.80 -10.55 9.28
C LEU A 76 -31.30 -10.58 8.99
N ALA A 77 -31.73 -10.11 7.81
CA ALA A 77 -33.12 -10.17 7.36
C ALA A 77 -33.64 -11.60 7.29
N ARG A 78 -32.88 -12.49 6.66
CA ARG A 78 -33.24 -13.92 6.53
C ARG A 78 -33.37 -14.61 7.89
N ASN A 79 -32.59 -14.18 8.88
CA ASN A 79 -32.58 -14.76 10.22
C ASN A 79 -33.52 -14.07 11.22
N GLY A 80 -34.25 -13.02 10.81
CA GLY A 80 -35.16 -12.28 11.71
C GLY A 80 -34.43 -11.38 12.73
N ASN A 81 -33.15 -11.09 12.50
CA ASN A 81 -32.27 -10.37 13.44
C ASN A 81 -32.05 -8.90 13.06
N LEU A 82 -32.90 -8.31 12.22
CA LEU A 82 -32.74 -6.92 11.77
C LEU A 82 -32.91 -5.89 12.90
N ASP A 83 -33.75 -6.18 13.89
CA ASP A 83 -34.04 -5.25 14.98
C ASP A 83 -33.33 -5.61 16.29
N SER A 84 -32.35 -6.51 16.25
CA SER A 84 -31.66 -6.99 17.44
C SER A 84 -30.34 -6.25 17.73
N SER A 85 -29.88 -6.33 18.98
CA SER A 85 -28.53 -5.91 19.38
C SER A 85 -27.44 -6.60 18.56
N THR A 86 -27.71 -7.81 18.05
CA THR A 86 -26.84 -8.54 17.12
C THR A 86 -26.55 -7.71 15.87
N ARG A 87 -27.54 -7.05 15.25
CA ARG A 87 -27.29 -6.17 14.09
C ARG A 87 -26.27 -5.08 14.42
N GLY A 88 -26.46 -4.38 15.54
CA GLY A 88 -25.58 -3.29 15.96
C GLY A 88 -24.15 -3.75 16.19
N PHE A 89 -23.98 -4.90 16.85
CA PHE A 89 -22.66 -5.50 17.06
C PHE A 89 -21.99 -5.89 15.73
N GLN A 90 -22.69 -6.59 14.85
CA GLN A 90 -22.13 -7.07 13.59
C GLN A 90 -21.77 -5.90 12.64
N GLN A 91 -22.61 -4.86 12.61
CA GLN A 91 -22.33 -3.64 11.86
C GLN A 91 -21.10 -2.89 12.42
N GLY A 92 -20.96 -2.82 13.75
CA GLY A 92 -19.78 -2.25 14.41
C GLY A 92 -18.49 -2.99 14.06
N GLN A 93 -18.54 -4.32 14.05
CA GLN A 93 -17.40 -5.16 13.64
C GLN A 93 -17.01 -4.91 12.18
N LEU A 94 -18.00 -4.82 11.28
CA LEU A 94 -17.75 -4.55 9.87
C LEU A 94 -17.13 -3.16 9.66
N GLN A 95 -17.64 -2.13 10.35
CA GLN A 95 -17.08 -0.78 10.32
C GLN A 95 -15.65 -0.75 10.89
N LYS A 96 -15.37 -1.51 11.95
CA LYS A 96 -14.02 -1.66 12.50
C LYS A 96 -13.07 -2.25 11.45
N THR A 97 -13.45 -3.34 10.79
CA THR A 97 -12.64 -3.95 9.72
C THR A 97 -12.37 -2.95 8.60
N TYR A 98 -13.37 -2.19 8.16
CA TYR A 98 -13.20 -1.15 7.15
C TYR A 98 -12.19 -0.07 7.57
N ASN A 99 -12.32 0.45 8.80
CA ASN A 99 -11.40 1.46 9.32
C ASN A 99 -9.97 0.93 9.41
N THR A 100 -9.78 -0.30 9.89
CA THR A 100 -8.47 -0.96 9.93
C THR A 100 -7.88 -1.10 8.54
N GLN A 101 -8.66 -1.60 7.58
CA GLN A 101 -8.18 -1.81 6.22
C GLN A 101 -7.85 -0.49 5.52
N ARG A 102 -8.61 0.58 5.78
CA ARG A 102 -8.33 1.92 5.25
C ARG A 102 -6.98 2.44 5.74
N THR A 103 -6.66 2.24 7.03
CA THR A 103 -5.33 2.55 7.58
C THR A 103 -4.25 1.70 6.93
N THR A 104 -4.47 0.39 6.80
CA THR A 104 -3.51 -0.51 6.12
C THR A 104 -3.23 -0.09 4.67
N VAL A 105 -4.26 0.34 3.92
CA VAL A 105 -4.08 0.87 2.57
C VAL A 105 -3.22 2.14 2.58
N ALA A 106 -3.41 3.03 3.55
CA ALA A 106 -2.59 4.24 3.70
C ALA A 106 -1.13 3.91 4.07
N ASP A 107 -0.91 2.96 4.97
CA ASP A 107 0.43 2.50 5.35
C ASP A 107 1.14 1.85 4.15
N ASN A 108 0.43 1.03 3.37
CA ASN A 108 0.95 0.45 2.14
C ASN A 108 1.30 1.52 1.10
N ALA A 109 0.50 2.57 0.97
CA ALA A 109 0.80 3.69 0.08
C ALA A 109 2.09 4.42 0.48
N ASN A 110 2.30 4.64 1.79
CA ASN A 110 3.53 5.23 2.31
C ASN A 110 4.74 4.31 2.09
N SER A 111 4.57 3.00 2.35
CA SER A 111 5.60 1.99 2.08
C SER A 111 6.00 1.99 0.60
N TYR A 112 5.02 2.00 -0.31
CA TYR A 112 5.24 2.06 -1.74
C TYR A 112 6.04 3.30 -2.17
N ALA A 113 5.68 4.49 -1.66
CA ALA A 113 6.44 5.72 -1.93
C ALA A 113 7.87 5.67 -1.37
N ASN A 114 8.07 5.08 -0.18
CA ASN A 114 9.40 4.92 0.41
C ASN A 114 10.26 3.90 -0.33
N SER A 115 9.68 2.81 -0.83
CA SER A 115 10.38 1.86 -1.69
C SER A 115 10.82 2.53 -3.00
N ALA A 116 9.97 3.35 -3.61
CA ALA A 116 10.34 4.15 -4.78
C ALA A 116 11.52 5.08 -4.48
N ARG A 117 11.51 5.79 -3.34
CA ARG A 117 12.65 6.62 -2.88
C ARG A 117 13.93 5.79 -2.74
N SER A 118 13.84 4.64 -2.07
CA SER A 118 14.98 3.75 -1.86
C SER A 118 15.58 3.26 -3.19
N ASN A 119 14.75 2.91 -4.16
CA ASN A 119 15.21 2.46 -5.48
C ASN A 119 15.93 3.57 -6.25
N VAL A 120 15.42 4.81 -6.16
CA VAL A 120 16.02 6.00 -6.74
C VAL A 120 17.40 6.26 -6.12
N GLU A 121 17.51 6.22 -4.80
CA GLU A 121 18.79 6.42 -4.10
C GLU A 121 19.80 5.29 -4.36
N GLN A 122 19.34 4.05 -4.44
CA GLN A 122 20.21 2.93 -4.80
C GLN A 122 20.79 3.10 -6.22
N ALA A 123 19.96 3.49 -7.19
CA ALA A 123 20.40 3.77 -8.54
C ALA A 123 21.41 4.92 -8.60
N ARG A 124 21.14 6.01 -7.88
CA ARG A 124 22.07 7.15 -7.74
C ARG A 124 23.43 6.70 -7.21
N ASN A 125 23.43 5.93 -6.11
CA ASN A 125 24.65 5.44 -5.48
C ASN A 125 25.46 4.49 -6.37
N ASN A 126 24.79 3.61 -7.12
CA ASN A 126 25.46 2.72 -8.08
C ASN A 126 26.16 3.50 -9.20
N LEU A 127 25.54 4.57 -9.70
CA LEU A 127 26.11 5.44 -10.72
C LEU A 127 27.32 6.21 -10.17
N ILE A 128 27.22 6.75 -8.96
CA ILE A 128 28.34 7.44 -8.29
C ILE A 128 29.49 6.45 -8.03
N SER A 129 29.21 5.22 -7.62
CA SER A 129 30.23 4.18 -7.45
C SER A 129 30.94 3.87 -8.79
N THR A 130 30.17 3.74 -9.87
CA THR A 130 30.70 3.50 -11.22
C THR A 130 31.55 4.68 -11.71
N LEU A 131 31.11 5.91 -11.45
CA LEU A 131 31.86 7.13 -11.76
C LEU A 131 33.19 7.18 -10.98
N ASN A 132 33.17 6.85 -9.68
CA ASN A 132 34.39 6.82 -8.87
C ASN A 132 35.39 5.76 -9.34
N ALA A 133 34.90 4.64 -9.87
CA ALA A 133 35.75 3.57 -10.42
C ALA A 133 36.34 3.95 -11.79
N THR A 134 35.52 4.50 -12.69
CA THR A 134 35.90 4.75 -14.09
C THR A 134 36.51 6.13 -14.33
N GLY A 135 36.13 7.13 -13.53
CA GLY A 135 36.46 8.53 -13.78
C GLY A 135 35.74 9.15 -14.98
N ASP A 136 34.81 8.44 -15.63
CA ASP A 136 34.12 8.91 -16.83
C ASP A 136 32.80 9.61 -16.47
N ALA A 137 32.85 10.94 -16.38
CA ALA A 137 31.68 11.76 -16.09
C ALA A 137 30.61 11.74 -17.21
N THR A 138 31.03 11.64 -18.49
CA THR A 138 30.11 11.72 -19.63
C THR A 138 29.25 10.46 -19.73
N GLN A 139 29.89 9.30 -19.57
CA GLN A 139 29.19 8.02 -19.57
C GLN A 139 28.28 7.89 -18.34
N ALA A 140 28.73 8.35 -17.17
CA ALA A 140 27.94 8.32 -15.95
C ALA A 140 26.69 9.22 -16.05
N ALA A 141 26.82 10.42 -16.61
CA ALA A 141 25.68 11.31 -16.85
C ALA A 141 24.66 10.70 -17.82
N SER A 142 25.13 10.11 -18.93
CA SER A 142 24.26 9.42 -19.90
C SER A 142 23.51 8.24 -19.26
N SER A 143 24.20 7.47 -18.41
CA SER A 143 23.61 6.36 -17.66
C SER A 143 22.59 6.85 -16.63
N ALA A 144 22.84 7.99 -15.98
CA ALA A 144 21.91 8.63 -15.06
C ALA A 144 20.60 9.03 -15.74
N THR A 145 20.68 9.63 -16.93
CA THR A 145 19.47 9.98 -17.71
C THR A 145 18.63 8.75 -18.04
N ASN A 146 19.26 7.66 -18.51
CA ASN A 146 18.57 6.42 -18.83
C ASN A 146 17.92 5.78 -17.59
N GLN A 147 18.65 5.70 -16.49
CA GLN A 147 18.17 5.10 -15.25
C GLN A 147 17.02 5.92 -14.64
N ALA A 148 17.12 7.25 -14.68
CA ALA A 148 16.04 8.13 -14.24
C ALA A 148 14.77 7.93 -15.10
N ALA A 149 14.92 7.83 -16.43
CA ALA A 149 13.78 7.59 -17.32
C ALA A 149 13.05 6.26 -17.03
N ILE A 150 13.79 5.21 -16.67
CA ILE A 150 13.23 3.91 -16.27
C ILE A 150 12.48 4.02 -14.94
N LEU A 151 13.09 4.67 -13.94
CA LEU A 151 12.51 4.81 -12.60
C LEU A 151 11.30 5.75 -12.56
N ALA A 152 11.20 6.69 -13.50
CA ALA A 152 10.07 7.60 -13.62
C ALA A 152 8.81 6.92 -14.19
N GLN A 153 8.91 5.72 -14.77
CA GLN A 153 7.77 5.01 -15.33
C GLN A 153 6.75 4.61 -14.26
N PRO A 154 5.43 4.84 -14.49
CA PRO A 154 4.37 4.34 -13.61
C PRO A 154 4.44 2.82 -13.47
N GLN A 155 4.43 2.29 -12.24
CA GLN A 155 4.31 0.86 -12.01
C GLN A 155 2.83 0.44 -12.01
N ALA A 156 2.57 -0.80 -12.40
CA ALA A 156 1.24 -1.38 -12.27
C ALA A 156 0.90 -1.65 -10.79
N TYR A 157 -0.32 -1.31 -10.38
CA TYR A 157 -0.82 -1.60 -9.02
C TYR A 157 -1.54 -2.95 -9.00
N SER A 158 -1.27 -3.76 -7.97
CA SER A 158 -2.01 -5.00 -7.72
C SER A 158 -3.37 -4.72 -7.07
N PRO A 159 -4.47 -5.37 -7.50
CA PRO A 159 -5.79 -5.16 -6.91
C PRO A 159 -5.87 -5.60 -5.45
N LEU A 160 -6.83 -5.04 -4.71
CA LEU A 160 -7.07 -5.38 -3.31
C LEU A 160 -7.68 -6.79 -3.21
N VAL A 161 -7.02 -7.69 -2.48
CA VAL A 161 -7.59 -8.99 -2.08
C VAL A 161 -8.81 -8.74 -1.18
N ASP A 162 -9.84 -9.61 -1.25
CA ASP A 162 -11.06 -9.47 -0.45
C ASP A 162 -10.74 -9.29 1.05
N ALA A 163 -10.92 -8.07 1.55
CA ALA A 163 -10.60 -7.69 2.92
C ALA A 163 -11.67 -8.12 3.94
N PHE A 164 -12.87 -8.50 3.46
CA PHE A 164 -14.03 -8.78 4.31
C PHE A 164 -14.46 -10.24 4.31
N ALA A 165 -13.88 -11.10 3.48
CA ALA A 165 -14.14 -12.54 3.45
C ALA A 165 -14.09 -13.18 4.86
N THR A 166 -13.06 -12.88 5.65
CA THR A 166 -12.91 -13.44 7.00
C THR A 166 -13.96 -12.90 7.98
N THR A 167 -14.28 -11.60 7.91
CA THR A 167 -15.28 -10.99 8.81
C THR A 167 -16.68 -11.49 8.47
N THR A 168 -17.06 -11.49 7.20
CA THR A 168 -18.37 -11.99 6.75
C THR A 168 -18.54 -13.48 7.04
N GLY A 169 -17.50 -14.30 6.86
CA GLY A 169 -17.49 -15.72 7.21
C GLY A 169 -17.64 -15.99 8.71
N ALA A 170 -16.96 -15.22 9.56
CA ALA A 170 -17.10 -15.32 11.02
C ALA A 170 -18.49 -14.90 11.50
N LEU A 171 -19.05 -13.82 10.94
CA LEU A 171 -20.39 -13.34 11.27
C LEU A 171 -21.49 -14.32 10.85
N ALA A 172 -21.35 -14.95 9.68
CA ALA A 172 -22.27 -15.98 9.21
C ALA A 172 -22.32 -17.18 10.16
N SER A 173 -21.15 -17.64 10.63
CA SER A 173 -21.02 -18.73 11.60
C SER A 173 -21.67 -18.39 12.95
N GLN A 174 -21.51 -17.15 13.44
CA GLN A 174 -22.14 -16.71 14.68
C GLN A 174 -23.67 -16.66 14.57
N ALA A 175 -24.21 -16.15 13.46
CA ALA A 175 -25.65 -16.11 13.25
C ALA A 175 -26.27 -17.52 13.18
N GLN A 176 -25.54 -18.50 12.65
CA GLN A 176 -25.96 -19.91 12.67
C GLN A 176 -25.93 -20.49 14.09
N ALA A 177 -24.92 -20.17 14.90
CA ALA A 177 -24.84 -20.59 16.29
C ALA A 177 -25.96 -19.98 17.14
N ASP A 178 -26.22 -18.68 17.02
CA ASP A 178 -27.30 -17.99 17.72
C ASP A 178 -28.67 -18.57 17.32
N ARG A 179 -28.87 -18.89 16.04
CA ARG A 179 -30.08 -19.56 15.55
C ARG A 179 -30.21 -20.98 16.10
N ALA A 180 -29.14 -21.76 16.09
CA ALA A 180 -29.14 -23.11 16.66
C ALA A 180 -29.48 -23.08 18.16
N GLN A 181 -28.96 -22.09 18.89
CA GLN A 181 -29.30 -21.86 20.30
C GLN A 181 -30.74 -21.39 20.47
N ALA A 182 -31.26 -20.51 19.61
CA ALA A 182 -32.67 -20.09 19.66
C ALA A 182 -33.64 -21.24 19.36
N ILE A 183 -33.27 -22.17 18.47
CA ILE A 183 -34.01 -23.41 18.22
C ILE A 183 -33.93 -24.33 19.44
N ALA A 184 -32.74 -24.54 19.99
CA ALA A 184 -32.53 -25.37 21.17
C ALA A 184 -33.26 -24.84 22.41
N ASN A 185 -33.37 -23.52 22.56
CA ASN A 185 -34.08 -22.84 23.65
C ASN A 185 -35.59 -22.63 23.37
N GLY A 186 -36.13 -23.21 22.29
CA GLY A 186 -37.56 -23.18 21.97
C GLY A 186 -38.12 -21.81 21.60
N THR A 187 -37.27 -20.80 21.35
CA THR A 187 -37.67 -19.41 21.08
C THR A 187 -37.77 -19.11 19.58
N TYR A 188 -37.29 -20.01 18.73
CA TYR A 188 -37.32 -19.86 17.27
C TYR A 188 -38.72 -20.13 16.69
N THR A 189 -39.54 -19.09 16.52
CA THR A 189 -40.78 -19.14 15.74
C THR A 189 -40.45 -18.85 14.27
N GLY A 190 -39.76 -19.80 13.61
CA GLY A 190 -39.50 -19.72 12.18
C GLY A 190 -40.81 -19.49 11.43
N GLY A 191 -40.83 -18.46 10.57
CA GLY A 191 -41.98 -18.09 9.77
C GLY A 191 -42.57 -19.28 9.01
N SER A 192 -43.63 -19.84 9.56
CA SER A 192 -44.57 -20.73 8.91
C SER A 192 -45.94 -20.42 9.48
N GLY A 193 -46.49 -19.29 9.06
CA GLY A 193 -47.80 -18.80 9.48
C GLY A 193 -48.40 -17.91 8.41
N LEU A 194 -48.41 -18.41 7.17
CA LEU A 194 -49.01 -17.80 5.98
C LEU A 194 -50.55 -17.80 6.03
N PHE A 195 -51.16 -18.05 7.19
CA PHE A 195 -52.60 -17.93 7.43
C PHE A 195 -52.82 -17.48 8.87
N GLY A 196 -53.56 -16.39 9.03
CA GLY A 196 -53.91 -15.83 10.33
C GLY A 196 -54.65 -16.84 11.19
N THR A 197 -54.32 -16.86 12.48
CA THR A 197 -55.23 -17.40 13.49
C THR A 197 -56.33 -16.37 13.71
N SER A 198 -57.38 -16.50 12.90
CA SER A 198 -58.71 -15.99 13.20
C SER A 198 -59.09 -16.33 14.63
N GLY A 199 -59.68 -15.34 15.31
CA GLY A 199 -59.95 -15.34 16.74
C GLY A 199 -60.67 -16.57 17.29
N GLY A 200 -60.24 -16.93 18.51
CA GLY A 200 -61.00 -17.76 19.44
C GLY A 200 -61.08 -17.05 20.78
N SER A 201 -61.90 -16.01 20.88
CA SER A 201 -62.31 -15.47 22.19
C SER A 201 -63.18 -16.53 22.87
N VAL A 202 -62.63 -17.26 23.84
CA VAL A 202 -63.42 -18.13 24.71
C VAL A 202 -64.20 -17.23 25.66
N ARG A 203 -65.49 -17.03 25.38
CA ARG A 203 -66.44 -16.39 26.28
C ARG A 203 -67.02 -17.49 27.18
N VAL A 204 -66.58 -17.54 28.44
CA VAL A 204 -67.21 -18.42 29.43
C VAL A 204 -68.49 -17.75 29.90
N THR A 205 -69.63 -18.40 29.66
CA THR A 205 -70.92 -18.03 30.25
C THR A 205 -71.54 -19.30 30.82
N ARG A 206 -71.47 -19.45 32.14
CA ARG A 206 -72.59 -19.70 33.06
C ARG A 206 -72.06 -19.77 34.48
#